data_AF-A0A0X3P8B0-F1
#
_entry.id   AF-A0A0X3P8B0-F1
#
_cell.length_a   1.000
_cell.length_b   1.000
_cell.length_c   1.000
_cell.angle_alpha   90.00
_cell.angle_beta   90.00
_cell.angle_gamma   90.00
#
_symmetry.space_group_name_H-M   'P 1'
#
loop_
_entity.id
_entity.type
_entity.pdbx_description
1 polymer ?
#
loop_
_entity_poly.entity_id
_entity_poly.type
_entity_poly.pdbx_seq_one_letter_code
_entity_poly.pdbx_strand_id
1 'polypeptide(L)'
;MDYTDAFVNSLQPLYFASFDELKLRMKEFEESSGLQYSIKRSVRLNDVPQRDQFVYKYIQYVCAYQRCGHCQSFINVCHSYGTLRVCKYWMVHSHLDNNGLVEGPSSSSEPVLPPLPPLLQVPDHVSGTLFLTLTCFRRW
;
A
#
# COMPACT_ATOMS: atom_id res chain seq x y z
N MET A 1 -20.38 -9.88 6.49
CA MET A 1 -19.96 -11.23 6.09
C MET A 1 -18.64 -11.53 6.75
N ASP A 2 -18.57 -12.70 7.38
CA ASP A 2 -17.44 -13.15 8.18
C ASP A 2 -16.62 -14.16 7.37
N TYR A 3 -15.39 -13.80 7.00
CA TYR A 3 -14.45 -14.66 6.25
C TYR A 3 -13.37 -15.25 7.16
N THR A 4 -13.60 -15.22 8.47
CA THR A 4 -12.61 -15.63 9.48
C THR A 4 -12.17 -17.08 9.30
N ASP A 5 -13.12 -18.02 9.15
CA ASP A 5 -12.81 -19.44 8.96
C ASP A 5 -12.10 -19.70 7.63
N ALA A 6 -12.55 -19.07 6.54
CA ALA A 6 -11.93 -19.18 5.23
C ALA A 6 -10.48 -18.64 5.25
N PHE A 7 -10.25 -17.53 5.93
CA PHE A 7 -8.92 -16.96 6.13
C PHE A 7 -8.02 -17.88 6.94
N VAL A 8 -8.49 -18.39 8.09
CA VAL A 8 -7.68 -19.27 8.94
C VAL A 8 -7.34 -20.57 8.20
N ASN A 9 -8.28 -21.15 7.46
CA ASN A 9 -8.04 -22.37 6.71
C ASN A 9 -7.06 -22.18 5.53
N SER A 10 -7.11 -21.04 4.84
CA SER A 10 -6.23 -20.75 3.69
C SER A 10 -4.84 -20.24 4.09
N LEU A 11 -4.75 -19.40 5.12
CA LEU A 11 -3.49 -18.81 5.59
C LEU A 11 -2.76 -19.63 6.65
N GLN A 12 -3.23 -20.83 7.01
CA GLN A 12 -2.46 -21.72 7.88
C GLN A 12 -1.08 -22.02 7.27
N PRO A 13 0.01 -21.92 8.06
CA PRO A 13 0.03 -21.92 9.53
C PRO A 13 0.09 -20.53 10.21
N LEU A 14 -0.31 -19.45 9.53
CA LEU A 14 -0.29 -18.04 10.00
C LEU A 14 1.11 -17.49 10.32
N TYR A 15 2.15 -18.24 9.96
CA TYR A 15 3.54 -17.82 9.95
C TYR A 15 4.18 -18.21 8.61
N PHE A 16 5.10 -17.39 8.15
CA PHE A 16 5.74 -17.51 6.83
C PHE A 16 7.23 -17.28 6.97
N ALA A 17 8.03 -18.02 6.20
CA ALA A 17 9.48 -17.91 6.22
C ALA A 17 9.99 -16.73 5.37
N SER A 18 9.18 -16.21 4.44
CA SER A 18 9.55 -15.11 3.55
C SER A 18 8.36 -14.22 3.22
N PHE A 19 8.64 -13.01 2.72
CA PHE A 19 7.59 -12.11 2.24
C PHE A 19 6.88 -12.66 0.99
N ASP A 20 7.60 -13.35 0.10
CA ASP A 20 7.02 -13.96 -1.10
C ASP A 20 5.99 -15.04 -0.76
N GLU A 21 6.25 -15.88 0.24
CA GLU A 21 5.30 -16.90 0.70
C GLU A 21 4.02 -16.27 1.26
N LEU A 22 4.16 -15.22 2.08
CA LEU A 22 3.02 -14.44 2.57
C LEU A 22 2.22 -13.83 1.40
N LYS A 23 2.92 -13.25 0.41
CA LYS A 23 2.28 -12.63 -0.75
C LYS A 23 1.52 -13.65 -1.59
N LEU A 24 2.09 -14.84 -1.79
CA LEU A 24 1.43 -15.93 -2.51
C LEU A 24 0.16 -16.38 -1.79
N ARG A 25 0.22 -16.61 -0.48
CA ARG A 25 -0.94 -17.04 0.32
C ARG A 25 -2.03 -15.99 0.41
N MET A 26 -1.65 -14.72 0.50
CA MET A 26 -2.60 -13.62 0.40
C MET A 26 -3.31 -13.63 -0.96
N LYS A 27 -2.58 -13.82 -2.06
CA LYS A 27 -3.16 -13.88 -3.41
C LYS A 27 -4.15 -15.06 -3.56
N GLU A 28 -3.78 -16.25 -3.09
CA GLU A 28 -4.69 -17.42 -3.10
C GLU A 28 -5.96 -17.17 -2.29
N PHE A 29 -5.84 -16.48 -1.15
CA PHE A 29 -7.00 -16.07 -0.36
C PHE A 29 -7.87 -15.04 -1.08
N GLU A 30 -7.28 -14.03 -1.72
CA GLU A 30 -8.01 -13.05 -2.52
C GLU A 30 -8.76 -13.71 -3.69
N GLU A 31 -8.14 -14.66 -4.39
CA GLU A 31 -8.74 -15.39 -5.51
C GLU A 31 -9.88 -16.32 -5.06
N SER A 32 -9.75 -16.97 -3.89
CA SER A 32 -10.78 -17.88 -3.37
C SER A 32 -11.95 -17.17 -2.70
N SER A 33 -11.70 -16.05 -2.03
CA SER A 33 -12.74 -15.27 -1.35
C SER A 33 -13.36 -14.18 -2.23
N GLY A 34 -12.69 -13.77 -3.31
CA GLY A 34 -13.07 -12.61 -4.11
C GLY A 34 -12.82 -11.27 -3.41
N LEU A 35 -12.09 -11.28 -2.29
CA LEU A 35 -11.73 -10.08 -1.54
C LEU A 35 -10.45 -9.45 -2.11
N GLN A 36 -10.34 -8.14 -2.00
CA GLN A 36 -9.12 -7.40 -2.36
C GLN A 36 -8.54 -6.71 -1.15
N TYR A 37 -7.27 -6.98 -0.86
CA TYR A 37 -6.50 -6.32 0.17
C TYR A 37 -5.43 -5.41 -0.43
N SER A 38 -5.16 -4.31 0.26
CA SER A 38 -4.11 -3.38 -0.09
C SER A 38 -3.26 -3.08 1.14
N ILE A 39 -1.97 -2.84 0.92
CA ILE A 39 -1.06 -2.47 2.00
C ILE A 39 -1.34 -1.02 2.41
N LYS A 40 -1.80 -0.82 3.65
CA LYS A 40 -2.05 0.50 4.23
C LYS A 40 -0.81 1.07 4.90
N ARG A 41 -0.10 0.23 5.67
CA ARG A 41 1.12 0.62 6.38
C ARG A 41 2.13 -0.51 6.26
N SER A 42 3.37 -0.15 5.97
CA SER A 42 4.49 -1.09 5.98
C SER A 42 5.70 -0.42 6.60
N VAL A 43 6.34 -1.08 7.56
CA VAL A 43 7.59 -0.64 8.16
C VAL A 43 8.69 -1.55 7.64
N ARG A 44 9.66 -0.98 6.94
CA ARG A 44 10.82 -1.72 6.42
C ARG A 44 11.87 -1.90 7.50
N LEU A 45 12.60 -3.02 7.43
CA LEU A 45 13.71 -3.32 8.32
C LEU A 45 14.99 -2.81 7.64
N ASN A 46 15.61 -1.76 8.18
CA ASN A 46 16.68 -1.03 7.48
C ASN A 46 18.10 -1.56 7.75
N ASP A 47 18.28 -2.45 8.74
CA ASP A 47 19.59 -2.67 9.38
C ASP A 47 19.89 -4.16 9.69
N VAL A 48 19.78 -5.05 8.70
CA VAL A 48 20.18 -6.47 8.88
C VAL A 48 20.84 -7.01 7.61
N PRO A 49 21.91 -7.83 7.71
CA PRO A 49 22.53 -8.49 6.57
C PRO A 49 21.59 -9.45 5.81
N GLN A 50 20.48 -9.87 6.43
CA GLN A 50 19.46 -10.78 5.86
C GLN A 50 18.33 -10.03 5.12
N ARG A 51 18.70 -8.94 4.45
CA ARG A 51 17.82 -7.97 3.79
C ARG A 51 17.08 -8.54 2.56
N ASP A 52 17.59 -9.62 1.97
CA ASP A 52 16.97 -10.26 0.81
C ASP A 52 15.71 -11.08 1.15
N GLN A 53 15.55 -11.55 2.40
CA GLN A 53 14.40 -12.40 2.80
C GLN A 53 13.38 -11.68 3.69
N PHE A 54 13.81 -10.72 4.51
CA PHE A 54 12.96 -10.02 5.49
C PHE A 54 12.98 -8.50 5.33
N VAL A 55 12.32 -8.02 4.27
CA VAL A 55 12.26 -6.58 3.94
C VAL A 55 11.40 -5.80 4.94
N TYR A 56 10.42 -6.42 5.58
CA TYR A 56 9.40 -5.75 6.39
C TYR A 56 9.37 -6.22 7.84
N LYS A 57 9.43 -5.27 8.79
CA LYS A 57 9.22 -5.49 10.22
C LYS A 57 7.73 -5.62 10.56
N TYR A 58 6.89 -4.87 9.86
CA TYR A 58 5.44 -4.83 10.09
C TYR A 58 4.72 -4.47 8.81
N ILE A 59 3.61 -5.15 8.53
CA ILE A 59 2.75 -4.88 7.37
C ILE A 59 1.30 -4.91 7.84
N GLN A 60 0.54 -3.91 7.44
CA GLN A 60 -0.90 -3.84 7.64
C GLN A 60 -1.59 -3.89 6.29
N TYR A 61 -2.33 -4.97 6.06
CA TYR A 61 -3.28 -5.10 4.96
C TYR A 61 -4.66 -4.63 5.41
N VAL A 62 -5.38 -3.95 4.53
CA VAL A 62 -6.77 -3.55 4.73
C VAL A 62 -7.55 -3.83 3.46
N CYS A 63 -8.85 -4.03 3.56
CA CYS A 63 -9.67 -4.18 2.36
C CYS A 63 -9.65 -2.89 1.51
N ALA A 64 -9.56 -3.04 0.19
CA ALA A 64 -9.62 -1.94 -0.77
C ALA A 64 -10.91 -1.10 -0.61
N TYR A 65 -12.02 -1.75 -0.26
CA TYR A 65 -13.31 -1.11 -0.03
C TYR A 65 -13.36 -0.24 1.23
N GLN A 66 -12.32 -0.24 2.08
CA GLN A 66 -12.20 0.67 3.22
C GLN A 66 -12.26 2.15 2.78
N ARG A 67 -11.80 2.48 1.56
CA ARG A 67 -11.88 3.84 1.02
C ARG A 67 -13.28 4.25 0.56
N CYS A 68 -14.10 3.30 0.11
CA CYS A 68 -15.39 3.60 -0.51
C CYS A 68 -16.59 3.35 0.41
N GLY A 69 -16.52 2.36 1.30
CA GLY A 69 -17.66 1.95 2.12
C GLY A 69 -17.31 1.55 3.55
N HIS A 70 -16.26 2.16 4.12
CA HIS A 70 -15.90 2.02 5.54
C HIS A 70 -15.74 0.55 6.01
N CYS A 71 -15.22 -0.33 5.17
CA CYS A 71 -14.89 -1.69 5.59
C CYS A 71 -13.81 -1.67 6.68
N GLN A 72 -14.05 -2.36 7.79
CA GLN A 72 -13.13 -2.41 8.94
C GLN A 72 -12.21 -3.63 8.91
N SER A 73 -12.18 -4.42 7.83
CA SER A 73 -11.31 -5.58 7.77
C SER A 73 -9.84 -5.20 7.61
N PHE A 74 -9.00 -5.87 8.39
CA PHE A 74 -7.56 -5.64 8.40
C PHE A 74 -6.80 -6.89 8.82
N ILE A 75 -5.54 -6.96 8.39
CA ILE A 75 -4.58 -7.99 8.80
C ILE A 75 -3.30 -7.27 9.17
N ASN A 76 -2.80 -7.57 10.36
CA ASN A 76 -1.53 -7.09 10.86
C ASN A 76 -0.56 -8.26 10.89
N VAL A 77 0.52 -8.12 10.15
CA VAL A 77 1.62 -9.07 10.08
C VAL A 77 2.84 -8.41 10.71
N CYS A 78 3.51 -9.12 11.62
CA CYS A 78 4.75 -8.65 12.23
C CYS A 78 5.86 -9.67 12.03
N HIS A 79 7.09 -9.18 11.92
CA HIS A 79 8.28 -10.00 11.94
C HIS A 79 8.60 -10.46 13.37
N SER A 80 8.82 -11.75 13.55
CA SER A 80 9.06 -12.42 14.82
C SER A 80 10.14 -13.50 14.64
N TYR A 81 11.29 -13.35 15.29
CA TYR A 81 12.39 -14.35 15.31
C TYR A 81 12.83 -14.89 13.93
N GLY A 82 12.82 -14.08 12.87
CA GLY A 82 13.19 -14.54 11.53
C GLY A 82 12.04 -15.20 10.75
N THR A 83 10.78 -14.95 11.13
CA THR A 83 9.58 -15.35 10.39
C THR A 83 8.54 -14.23 10.41
N LEU A 84 7.68 -14.16 9.39
CA LEU A 84 6.55 -13.23 9.35
C LEU A 84 5.32 -13.92 9.94
N ARG A 85 4.74 -13.37 11.00
CA ARG A 85 3.56 -13.93 11.68
C ARG A 85 2.38 -12.99 11.62
N VAL A 86 1.18 -13.54 11.37
CA VAL A 86 -0.07 -12.79 11.52
C VAL A 86 -0.31 -12.52 13.00
N CYS A 87 -0.19 -11.26 13.42
CA CYS A 87 -0.32 -10.83 14.81
C CYS A 87 -1.78 -10.58 15.20
N LYS A 88 -2.55 -9.98 14.29
CA LYS A 88 -3.96 -9.62 14.53
C LYS A 88 -4.69 -9.56 13.20
N TYR A 89 -5.88 -10.10 13.13
CA TYR A 89 -6.73 -10.01 11.94
C TYR A 89 -8.16 -9.69 12.33
N TRP A 90 -8.88 -9.07 11.41
CA TRP A 90 -10.31 -8.80 11.47
C TRP A 90 -10.88 -9.06 10.09
N MET A 91 -11.64 -10.15 9.94
CA MET A 91 -12.15 -10.66 8.65
C MET A 91 -13.65 -10.44 8.48
N VAL A 92 -14.19 -9.47 9.21
CA VAL A 92 -15.61 -9.10 9.12
C VAL A 92 -15.75 -7.96 8.13
N HIS A 93 -16.42 -8.22 7.01
CA HIS A 93 -16.70 -7.26 5.95
C HIS A 93 -18.14 -6.76 6.03
N SER A 94 -18.33 -5.46 5.97
CA SER A 94 -19.66 -4.82 5.94
C SER A 94 -20.20 -4.64 4.51
N HIS A 95 -19.54 -5.23 3.51
CA HIS A 95 -19.93 -5.20 2.10
C HIS A 95 -19.96 -6.61 1.52
N LEU A 96 -20.66 -6.77 0.40
CA LEU A 96 -20.61 -7.96 -0.44
C LEU A 96 -19.35 -7.91 -1.33
N ASP A 97 -18.83 -9.08 -1.71
CA ASP A 97 -17.62 -9.21 -2.51
C ASP A 97 -17.77 -8.42 -3.81
N ASN A 98 -16.86 -7.48 -4.04
CA ASN A 98 -16.89 -6.62 -5.21
C ASN A 98 -16.23 -7.36 -6.37
N ASN A 99 -16.87 -8.43 -6.85
CA ASN A 99 -16.43 -9.13 -8.04
C ASN A 99 -16.65 -8.24 -9.26
N GLY A 100 -15.65 -7.42 -9.60
CA GLY A 100 -15.62 -6.72 -10.88
C GLY A 100 -15.02 -5.31 -10.85
N LEU A 101 -13.72 -5.19 -10.63
CA LEU A 101 -12.86 -4.35 -11.48
C LEU A 101 -11.40 -4.63 -11.15
N VAL A 102 -10.74 -5.22 -12.15
CA VAL A 102 -9.31 -5.24 -12.32
C VAL A 102 -8.80 -3.79 -12.32
N GLU A 103 -7.93 -3.44 -11.39
CA GLU A 103 -7.06 -2.26 -11.50
C GLU A 103 -5.65 -2.71 -11.11
N GLY A 104 -5.00 -3.43 -12.04
CA GLY A 104 -3.55 -3.39 -12.29
C GLY A 104 -2.56 -3.77 -11.18
N PRO A 105 -1.31 -4.11 -11.57
CA PRO A 105 -0.29 -4.55 -10.63
C PRO A 105 0.26 -3.37 -9.83
N SER A 106 0.00 -3.30 -8.52
CA SER A 106 0.83 -2.51 -7.62
C SER A 106 2.11 -3.29 -7.28
N SER A 107 2.96 -3.46 -8.29
CA SER A 107 4.40 -3.69 -8.10
C SER A 107 5.11 -2.34 -8.16
N SER A 108 6.18 -2.22 -7.36
CA SER A 108 7.24 -1.19 -7.48
C SER A 108 6.86 0.19 -6.89
N SER A 109 7.21 0.52 -5.66
CA SER A 109 8.51 1.13 -5.30
C SER A 109 9.13 2.02 -6.38
N GLU A 110 8.78 3.30 -6.40
CA GLU A 110 9.70 4.43 -6.59
C GLU A 110 9.11 5.69 -5.91
N PRO A 111 9.83 6.39 -5.00
CA PRO A 111 9.44 7.71 -4.58
C PRO A 111 9.75 8.69 -5.72
N VAL A 112 8.71 9.15 -6.42
CA VAL A 112 8.85 10.22 -7.41
C VAL A 112 9.31 11.48 -6.67
N LEU A 113 10.61 11.78 -6.75
CA LEU A 113 11.15 13.08 -6.39
C LEU A 113 10.48 14.14 -7.29
N PRO A 114 10.03 15.29 -6.76
CA PRO A 114 9.65 16.39 -7.63
C PRO A 114 10.89 16.86 -8.42
N PRO A 115 10.79 17.10 -9.73
CA PRO A 115 11.90 17.74 -10.46
C PRO A 115 12.14 19.13 -9.85
N LEU A 116 13.38 19.35 -9.42
CA LEU A 116 13.86 20.66 -8.96
C LEU A 116 13.67 21.71 -10.06
N PRO A 117 13.22 22.92 -9.74
CA PRO A 117 13.18 24.00 -10.72
C PRO A 117 14.61 24.37 -11.14
N PRO A 118 14.93 24.46 -12.44
CA PRO A 118 16.20 25.03 -12.87
C PRO A 118 16.22 26.53 -12.49
N LEU A 119 17.31 26.91 -11.82
CA LEU A 119 17.60 28.27 -11.39
C LEU A 119 17.52 29.26 -12.56
N LEU A 120 16.80 30.35 -12.34
CA LEU A 120 16.79 31.54 -13.19
C LEU A 120 18.22 32.02 -13.45
N GLN A 121 18.68 31.87 -14.69
CA GLN A 121 19.77 32.68 -15.23
C GLN A 121 19.15 33.80 -16.07
N VAL A 122 19.21 35.02 -15.52
CA VAL A 122 19.27 36.27 -16.30
C VAL A 122 20.62 36.29 -17.03
N PRO A 123 20.73 36.81 -18.28
CA PRO A 123 20.67 38.25 -18.53
C PRO A 123 20.06 38.71 -19.88
N ASP A 124 19.74 40.00 -19.88
CA ASP A 124 19.63 41.01 -20.94
C ASP A 124 19.45 40.58 -22.40
N HIS A 125 18.37 41.06 -23.04
CA HIS A 125 18.44 42.04 -24.14
C HIS A 125 17.03 42.50 -24.58
N VAL A 126 16.72 43.74 -24.19
CA VAL A 126 16.05 44.83 -24.91
C VAL A 126 14.70 44.64 -25.67
N SER A 127 13.78 45.54 -25.31
CA SER A 127 12.67 46.14 -26.09
C SER A 127 11.35 45.39 -26.22
N GLY A 128 10.29 45.95 -25.61
CA GLY A 128 8.91 45.70 -26.04
C GLY A 128 7.83 45.77 -24.97
N THR A 129 7.70 46.93 -24.32
CA THR A 129 6.46 47.55 -23.81
C THR A 129 5.18 46.68 -23.75
N LEU A 130 4.71 46.32 -22.54
CA LEU A 130 3.43 46.79 -21.97
C LEU A 130 3.13 46.11 -20.62
N PHE A 131 3.02 46.96 -19.61
CA PHE A 131 2.51 46.68 -18.28
C PHE A 131 1.05 46.20 -18.34
N LEU A 132 0.66 45.27 -17.44
CA LEU A 132 -0.37 45.52 -16.40
C LEU A 132 -0.68 44.28 -15.56
N THR A 133 -0.37 44.41 -14.26
CA THR A 133 -1.15 44.00 -13.06
C THR A 133 -1.43 42.52 -12.76
N LEU A 134 -0.59 42.00 -11.85
CA LEU A 134 -0.91 41.54 -10.48
C LEU A 134 -2.36 41.24 -10.06
N THR A 135 -2.45 40.21 -9.20
CA THR A 135 -3.58 39.70 -8.38
C THR A 135 -4.46 38.67 -9.11
N CYS A 136 -4.74 37.49 -8.57
CA CYS A 136 -5.22 37.26 -7.22
C CYS A 136 -4.92 35.84 -6.69
N PHE A 137 -4.49 35.81 -5.44
CA PHE A 137 -4.45 34.70 -4.49
C PHE A 137 -5.87 34.17 -4.20
N ARG A 138 -6.04 32.85 -4.07
CA ARG A 138 -7.01 32.07 -3.23
C ARG A 138 -7.46 30.81 -3.98
N ARG A 139 -7.10 29.60 -3.54
CA ARG A 139 -7.53 28.86 -2.33
C ARG A 139 -9.01 28.48 -2.37
N TRP A 140 -9.27 27.22 -2.77
CA TRP A 140 -10.31 26.35 -2.24
C TRP A 140 -9.67 24.97 -2.03
#